data_AF-A0A8C6G8A9-F1
#
_entry.id   AF-A0A8C6G8A9-F1
#
_cell.length_a   1.000
_cell.length_b   1.000
_cell.length_c   1.000
_cell.angle_alpha   90.00
_cell.angle_beta   90.00
_cell.angle_gamma   90.00
#
_symmetry.space_group_name_H-M   'P 1'
#
loop_
_entity.id
_entity.type
_entity.pdbx_description
1 polymer ?
#
loop_
_entity_poly.entity_id
_entity_poly.type
_entity_poly.pdbx_seq_one_letter_code
_entity_poly.pdbx_strand_id
1 'polypeptide(L)'
;MNQGLTSSELKIMLLYRIFKTYTVRSRDLITEKEFKQLVGNEFPNFLKDVEGRPINRLLDEPKDRSFEEALDMIGRMGMVDYKKMNNNAFEQ
;
A
#
# COMPACT_ATOMS: atom_id res chain seq x y z
N MET A 1 6.28 -14.24 -20.18
CA MET A 1 6.56 -12.92 -19.56
C MET A 1 6.72 -11.92 -20.70
N ASN A 2 6.05 -10.76 -20.64
CA ASN A 2 6.21 -9.72 -21.67
C ASN A 2 7.65 -9.21 -21.68
N GLN A 3 8.38 -9.41 -22.78
CA GLN A 3 9.83 -9.22 -22.90
C GLN A 3 10.30 -7.75 -22.97
N GLY A 4 9.53 -6.79 -22.48
CA GLY A 4 9.84 -5.36 -22.62
C GLY A 4 9.70 -4.50 -21.37
N LEU A 5 9.25 -5.06 -20.24
CA LEU A 5 9.02 -4.29 -19.02
C LEU A 5 10.25 -4.28 -18.11
N THR A 6 10.57 -3.10 -17.59
CA THR A 6 11.55 -2.91 -16.54
C THR A 6 11.09 -3.52 -15.22
N SER A 7 12.04 -3.76 -14.30
CA SER A 7 11.71 -4.28 -12.96
C SER A 7 10.75 -3.36 -12.19
N SER A 8 10.81 -2.04 -12.40
CA SER A 8 9.91 -1.08 -11.77
C SER A 8 8.48 -1.20 -12.30
N GLU A 9 8.30 -1.33 -13.62
CA GLU A 9 6.99 -1.54 -14.23
C GLU A 9 6.38 -2.87 -13.77
N LEU A 10 7.18 -3.92 -13.68
CA LEU A 10 6.75 -5.22 -13.14
C LEU A 10 6.27 -5.12 -11.69
N LYS A 11 6.92 -4.28 -10.85
CA LYS A 11 6.48 -4.03 -9.47
C LYS A 11 5.13 -3.30 -9.44
N ILE A 12 4.90 -2.32 -10.31
CA ILE A 12 3.59 -1.65 -10.41
C ILE A 12 2.50 -2.65 -10.83
N MET A 13 2.77 -3.51 -11.81
CA MET A 13 1.83 -4.57 -12.21
C MET A 13 1.56 -5.57 -11.09
N LEU A 14 2.58 -5.91 -10.30
CA LEU A 14 2.43 -6.76 -9.12
C LEU A 14 1.49 -6.13 -8.09
N LEU A 15 1.65 -4.83 -7.81
CA LEU A 15 0.76 -4.11 -6.89
C LEU A 15 -0.69 -4.12 -7.37
N TYR A 16 -0.93 -3.93 -8.68
CA TYR A 16 -2.27 -4.05 -9.25
C TYR A 16 -2.84 -5.46 -9.10
N ARG A 17 -2.02 -6.50 -9.33
CA ARG A 17 -2.44 -7.90 -9.16
C ARG A 17 -2.81 -8.21 -7.72
N ILE A 18 -2.04 -7.72 -6.76
CA ILE A 18 -2.34 -7.82 -5.33
C ILE A 18 -3.69 -7.16 -5.06
N PHE A 19 -3.89 -5.91 -5.48
CA PHE A 19 -5.16 -5.21 -5.34
C PHE A 19 -6.35 -6.00 -5.90
N LYS A 20 -6.21 -6.59 -7.10
CA LYS A 20 -7.26 -7.43 -7.70
C LYS A 20 -7.53 -8.73 -6.95
N THR A 21 -6.60 -9.21 -6.13
CA THR A 21 -6.79 -10.40 -5.29
C THR A 21 -7.72 -10.11 -4.10
N TYR A 22 -7.69 -8.89 -3.57
CA TYR A 22 -8.50 -8.48 -2.43
C TYR A 22 -9.85 -7.85 -2.83
N THR A 23 -10.03 -7.46 -4.09
CA THR A 23 -11.32 -6.94 -4.57
C THR A 23 -12.26 -8.07 -4.97
N VAL A 24 -13.34 -8.28 -4.21
CA VAL A 24 -14.34 -9.30 -4.53
C VAL A 24 -15.26 -8.83 -5.67
N ARG A 25 -15.43 -9.67 -6.71
CA ARG A 25 -16.43 -9.56 -7.79
C ARG A 25 -16.37 -8.30 -8.68
N SER A 26 -15.37 -8.24 -9.57
CA SER A 26 -15.36 -7.31 -10.72
C SER A 26 -15.52 -5.82 -10.40
N ARG A 27 -15.30 -5.42 -9.14
CA ARG A 27 -15.28 -4.01 -8.76
C ARG A 27 -13.92 -3.43 -9.10
N ASP A 28 -13.95 -2.19 -9.57
CA ASP A 28 -12.76 -1.35 -9.74
C ASP A 28 -12.36 -0.66 -8.43
N LEU A 29 -13.17 -0.86 -7.39
CA LEU A 29 -12.96 -0.34 -6.05
C LEU A 29 -12.74 -1.46 -5.04
N ILE A 30 -11.88 -1.20 -4.06
CA ILE A 30 -11.69 -2.01 -2.86
C ILE A 30 -12.46 -1.38 -1.71
N THR A 31 -13.19 -2.19 -0.95
CA THR A 31 -13.90 -1.70 0.24
C THR A 31 -12.90 -1.36 1.36
N GLU A 32 -13.32 -0.54 2.33
CA GLU A 32 -12.51 -0.25 3.52
C GLU A 32 -12.00 -1.53 4.21
N LYS A 33 -12.89 -2.53 4.38
CA LYS A 33 -12.55 -3.80 5.04
C LYS A 33 -11.52 -4.61 4.24
N GLU A 34 -11.71 -4.72 2.93
CA GLU A 34 -10.77 -5.42 2.04
C GLU A 34 -9.43 -4.69 1.99
N PHE A 35 -9.43 -3.35 2.01
CA PHE A 35 -8.20 -2.56 2.00
C PHE A 35 -7.41 -2.73 3.29
N LYS A 36 -8.08 -2.74 4.45
CA LYS A 36 -7.45 -3.08 5.73
C LYS A 36 -6.82 -4.47 5.72
N GLN A 37 -7.49 -5.45 5.12
CA GLN A 37 -6.93 -6.80 4.94
C GLN A 37 -5.71 -6.81 4.03
N LEU A 38 -5.78 -6.10 2.90
CA LEU A 38 -4.67 -5.96 1.96
C LEU A 38 -3.44 -5.36 2.66
N VAL A 39 -3.61 -4.22 3.33
CA VAL A 39 -2.50 -3.52 4.01
C VAL A 39 -1.95 -4.37 5.16
N GLY A 40 -2.82 -5.02 5.93
CA GLY A 40 -2.40 -5.88 7.04
C GLY A 40 -1.61 -7.12 6.60
N ASN A 41 -1.97 -7.72 5.47
CA ASN A 41 -1.33 -8.95 4.99
C ASN A 41 -0.07 -8.68 4.15
N GLU A 42 -0.13 -7.70 3.24
CA GLU A 42 0.92 -7.46 2.24
C GLU A 42 1.93 -6.40 2.71
N PHE A 43 1.52 -5.48 3.59
CA PHE A 43 2.35 -4.37 4.07
C PHE A 43 2.37 -4.24 5.61
N PRO A 44 2.55 -5.34 6.38
CA PRO A 44 2.43 -5.31 7.84
C PRO A 44 3.43 -4.38 8.53
N ASN A 45 4.65 -4.27 7.99
CA ASN A 45 5.69 -3.39 8.56
C ASN A 45 5.37 -1.91 8.33
N PHE A 46 4.88 -1.56 7.13
CA PHE A 46 4.43 -0.21 6.83
C PHE A 46 3.24 0.17 7.73
N LEU A 47 2.31 -0.77 7.93
CA LEU A 47 1.17 -0.58 8.83
C LEU A 47 1.61 -0.30 10.27
N LYS A 48 2.54 -1.11 10.79
CA LYS A 48 3.11 -0.94 12.12
C LYS A 48 3.77 0.44 12.29
N ASP A 49 4.50 0.91 11.28
CA ASP A 49 5.24 2.17 11.39
C ASP A 49 4.36 3.43 11.29
N VAL A 50 3.14 3.28 10.76
CA VAL A 50 2.16 4.35 10.77
C VAL A 50 1.20 4.29 11.94
N GLU A 51 1.21 3.23 12.74
CA GLU A 51 0.37 3.11 13.93
C GLU A 51 0.55 4.33 14.86
N GLY A 52 -0.56 4.92 15.30
CA GLY A 52 -0.57 6.14 16.10
C GLY A 52 -0.26 7.45 15.34
N ARG A 53 0.03 7.42 14.04
CA ARG A 53 0.24 8.63 13.21
C ARG A 53 -1.04 9.10 12.54
N PRO A 54 -1.12 10.39 12.11
CA PRO A 54 -2.31 10.90 11.41
C PRO A 54 -2.71 10.10 10.17
N ILE A 55 -1.75 9.55 9.41
CA ILE A 55 -2.02 8.72 8.23
C ILE A 55 -2.77 7.43 8.57
N ASN A 56 -2.62 6.87 9.79
CA ASN A 56 -3.38 5.69 10.21
C ASN A 56 -4.88 5.98 10.23
N ARG A 57 -5.30 7.20 10.57
CA ARG A 57 -6.72 7.59 10.57
C ARG A 57 -7.33 7.52 9.17
N LEU A 58 -6.51 7.70 8.13
CA LEU A 58 -6.95 7.59 6.74
C LEU A 58 -7.24 6.13 6.35
N LEU A 59 -6.69 5.14 7.07
CA LEU A 59 -7.02 3.72 6.87
C LEU A 59 -8.41 3.38 7.41
N ASP A 60 -8.88 4.13 8.40
CA ASP A 60 -10.18 3.96 9.06
C ASP A 60 -11.30 4.79 8.41
N GLU A 61 -11.02 5.52 7.33
CA GLU A 61 -12.08 6.23 6.61
C GLU A 61 -13.01 5.22 5.92
N PRO A 62 -14.34 5.29 6.18
CA PRO A 62 -15.34 4.39 5.62
C PRO A 62 -15.63 4.75 4.16
N LYS A 63 -14.63 4.48 3.33
CA LYS A 63 -14.58 4.83 1.92
C LYS A 63 -14.08 3.64 1.11
N ASP A 64 -14.72 3.41 -0.03
CA ASP A 64 -14.20 2.51 -1.05
C ASP A 64 -13.13 3.24 -1.87
N ARG A 65 -12.05 2.54 -2.23
CA ARG A 65 -10.87 3.14 -2.86
C ARG A 65 -10.62 2.56 -4.24
N SER A 66 -10.25 3.42 -5.19
CA SER A 66 -9.68 2.94 -6.46
C SER A 66 -8.27 2.37 -6.24
N PHE A 67 -7.71 1.76 -7.29
CA PHE A 67 -6.32 1.31 -7.24
C PHE A 67 -5.34 2.46 -6.99
N GLU A 68 -5.55 3.61 -7.64
CA GLU A 68 -4.72 4.80 -7.48
C GLU A 68 -4.77 5.34 -6.05
N GLU A 69 -5.95 5.37 -5.44
CA GLU A 69 -6.12 5.81 -4.06
C GLU A 69 -5.47 4.84 -3.07
N ALA A 70 -5.61 3.53 -3.30
CA ALA A 70 -4.91 2.52 -2.52
C ALA A 70 -3.39 2.64 -2.66
N LEU A 71 -2.89 2.91 -3.87
CA LEU A 71 -1.47 3.06 -4.16
C LEU A 71 -0.88 4.33 -3.53
N ASP A 72 -1.59 5.45 -3.56
CA ASP A 72 -1.18 6.69 -2.86
C ASP A 72 -1.02 6.41 -1.36
N MET A 73 -1.98 5.71 -0.75
CA MET A 73 -1.90 5.35 0.65
C MET A 73 -0.71 4.45 0.98
N ILE A 74 -0.51 3.36 0.23
CA ILE A 74 0.63 2.44 0.42
C ILE A 74 1.96 3.20 0.23
N GLY A 75 2.03 4.06 -0.78
CA GLY A 75 3.20 4.90 -1.04
C GLY A 75 3.54 5.83 0.12
N ARG A 76 2.53 6.52 0.66
CA ARG A 76 2.72 7.39 1.84
C ARG A 76 3.16 6.62 3.08
N MET A 77 2.65 5.40 3.29
CA MET A 77 3.13 4.54 4.39
C MET A 77 4.59 4.11 4.18
N GLY A 78 4.95 3.70 2.96
CA GLY A 78 6.33 3.37 2.61
C GLY A 78 7.30 4.55 2.74
N MET A 79 6.85 5.78 2.48
CA MET A 79 7.66 6.99 2.72
C MET A 79 7.98 7.20 4.21
N VAL A 80 7.08 6.82 5.12
CA VAL A 80 7.34 6.90 6.56
C VAL A 80 8.45 5.93 6.95
N ASP A 81 8.37 4.68 6.49
CA ASP A 81 9.39 3.65 6.74
C ASP A 81 10.74 4.03 6.10
N TYR A 82 10.74 4.50 4.86
CA TYR A 82 11.95 4.99 4.18
C TYR A 82 12.65 6.13 4.95
N LYS A 83 11.88 7.11 5.45
CA LYS A 83 12.43 8.21 6.26
C LYS A 83 13.02 7.70 7.58
N LYS A 84 12.38 6.73 8.22
CA LYS A 84 12.89 6.08 9.44
C LYS A 84 14.21 5.37 9.17
N MET A 85 14.31 4.57 8.11
CA MET A 85 15.54 3.88 7.73
C MET A 85 16.69 4.86 7.47
N ASN A 86 16.42 5.96 6.76
CA ASN A 86 17.46 6.94 6.45
C ASN A 86 17.86 7.79 7.65
N ASN A 87 16.92 8.21 8.50
CA ASN A 87 17.27 8.94 9.73
C ASN A 87 18.12 8.07 10.65
N ASN A 88 17.81 6.79 10.78
CA ASN A 88 18.62 5.84 11.56
C ASN A 88 20.00 5.59 10.93
N ALA A 89 20.15 5.74 9.61
CA ALA A 89 21.42 5.60 8.92
C ALA A 89 22.37 6.81 9.10
N PHE A 90 21.84 7.95 9.56
CA PHE A 90 22.64 9.14 9.90
C PHE A 90 22.99 9.25 11.40
N GLU A 91 22.50 8.33 12.24
CA GLU A 91 22.80 8.27 13.69
C GLU A 91 23.85 7.20 14.06
N GLN A 92 24.56 6.62 13.09
CA GLN A 92 25.67 5.68 13.32
C GLN A 92 27.04 6.30 13.01
#